data_AF-A0AAW8BGJ2-F1
#
_entry.id   AF-A0AAW8BGJ2-F1
#
_cell.length_a   1.000
_cell.length_b   1.000
_cell.length_c   1.000
_cell.angle_alpha   90.00
_cell.angle_beta   90.00
_cell.angle_gamma   90.00
#
_symmetry.space_group_name_H-M   'P 1'
#
loop_
_entity.id
_entity.type
_entity.pdbx_description
1 polymer ?
#
loop_
_entity_poly.entity_id
_entity_poly.type
_entity_poly.pdbx_seq_one_letter_code
_entity_poly.pdbx_strand_id
1 'polypeptide(L)'
;METKENFNAMECIESIYQFSKDSKLRQPLFEVVENEINLLSKYLQLNEIETVLFANAFVLWFENSDFTDVFEHFGLTKFQVLKYREAIEMLYCRNLLMNKNARKRQISSFELSQNIINSISKNEVIKYAKIEESSDEKNFVDLLEDFDKKSDQLNEGLISPYDFREYISTLCDENLDLPIFREIKNYQLNAFETYFFLDTIWDAIQYGDNDFYTHIQITINEYFNRKSQAMKFQKLIINKETKLSKFNLIEISKENFQDRNKAKLTKKVVDFLKDNEDLLIDDISKDDSKLIRAKDISTKKLFYNADENTQLQQISNVLQDDKFTEMQRRLKEKTMPIGITVILHGVPGTGKTESVYQLAKNSGRNIFKVDISETKSMWFGESQKLVKKIFTEYDEMKRNEELCPILLFNEADAIIGKRKSAGSSNVADTENAIQNIILEEMETFDGILFATTNLVENMDAAFERRFLFKVKFEQSSTENSAKIWQEKLPILSKKESQILAEKFKFSGGEMENIARKCAMQEIMQGDILNFTDIEGLCKNEKWTGEEKRKIGF
;
A
#
# COMPACT_ATOMS: atom_id res chain seq x y z
N MET A 1 -26.69 56.38 10.42
CA MET A 1 -25.50 56.06 11.23
C MET A 1 -25.93 54.99 12.22
N GLU A 2 -26.00 53.75 11.75
CA GLU A 2 -26.10 52.60 12.64
C GLU A 2 -24.67 52.12 12.84
N THR A 3 -24.24 52.16 14.09
CA THR A 3 -22.94 51.69 14.56
C THR A 3 -22.73 50.27 14.08
N LYS A 4 -21.80 50.05 13.15
CA LYS A 4 -21.19 48.73 12.93
C LYS A 4 -20.58 48.34 14.27
N GLU A 5 -21.30 47.56 15.07
CA GLU A 5 -20.68 46.81 16.15
C GLU A 5 -19.51 46.07 15.55
N ASN A 6 -18.33 46.34 16.10
CA ASN A 6 -17.08 45.80 15.61
C ASN A 6 -17.05 44.34 16.05
N PHE A 7 -17.76 43.48 15.31
CA PHE A 7 -17.87 42.05 15.62
C PHE A 7 -16.47 41.47 15.71
N ASN A 8 -16.14 40.87 16.85
CA ASN A 8 -14.90 40.14 17.08
C ASN A 8 -15.26 38.76 17.64
N ALA A 9 -14.99 37.72 16.85
CA ALA A 9 -15.33 36.35 17.21
C ALA A 9 -14.66 35.91 18.52
N MET A 10 -13.41 36.33 18.78
CA MET A 10 -12.68 35.96 19.99
C MET A 10 -13.29 36.59 21.25
N GLU A 11 -13.68 37.87 21.18
CA GLU A 11 -14.32 38.57 22.32
C GLU A 11 -15.70 37.96 22.64
N CYS A 12 -16.47 37.58 21.61
CA CYS A 12 -17.75 36.90 21.80
C CYS A 12 -17.56 35.51 22.43
N ILE A 13 -16.58 34.72 21.95
CA ILE A 13 -16.25 33.40 22.50
C ILE A 13 -15.84 33.52 23.97
N GLU A 14 -14.99 34.50 24.31
CA GLU A 14 -14.53 34.72 25.68
C GLU A 14 -15.68 35.12 26.62
N SER A 15 -16.54 36.06 26.20
CA SER A 15 -17.72 36.49 26.98
C SER A 15 -18.64 35.29 27.27
N ILE A 16 -18.99 34.52 26.23
CA ILE A 16 -19.85 33.33 26.37
C ILE A 16 -19.23 32.30 27.33
N TYR A 17 -17.91 32.05 27.23
CA TYR A 17 -17.22 31.11 28.13
C TYR A 17 -17.22 31.58 29.59
N GLN A 18 -17.03 32.88 29.85
CA GLN A 18 -17.02 33.40 31.22
C GLN A 18 -18.39 33.29 31.90
N PHE A 19 -19.47 33.61 31.19
CA PHE A 19 -20.83 33.59 31.76
C PHE A 19 -21.48 32.19 31.75
N SER A 20 -20.98 31.25 30.96
CA SER A 20 -21.52 29.89 30.89
C SER A 20 -21.17 29.01 32.10
N LYS A 21 -20.20 29.41 32.93
CA LYS A 21 -19.74 28.63 34.07
C LYS A 21 -20.88 28.37 35.07
N ASP A 22 -21.07 27.11 35.47
CA ASP A 22 -22.13 26.65 36.39
C ASP A 22 -23.58 27.00 35.97
N SER A 23 -23.77 27.43 34.72
CA SER A 23 -25.07 27.88 34.19
C SER A 23 -26.09 26.76 34.01
N LYS A 24 -25.62 25.51 33.91
CA LYS A 24 -26.39 24.32 33.55
C LYS A 24 -27.13 24.46 32.21
N LEU A 25 -26.65 25.35 31.33
CA LEU A 25 -27.28 25.70 30.04
C LEU A 25 -28.76 26.09 30.21
N ARG A 26 -29.06 26.91 31.22
CA ARG A 26 -30.42 27.41 31.49
C ARG A 26 -30.63 28.81 30.91
N GLN A 27 -31.89 29.18 30.74
CA GLN A 27 -32.33 30.46 30.16
C GLN A 27 -31.60 31.72 30.67
N PRO A 28 -31.25 31.88 31.97
CA PRO A 28 -30.52 33.07 32.41
C PRO A 28 -29.16 33.28 31.73
N LEU A 29 -28.50 32.21 31.25
CA LEU A 29 -27.28 32.34 30.45
C LEU A 29 -27.59 33.06 29.12
N PHE A 30 -28.59 32.56 28.41
CA PHE A 30 -28.95 33.03 27.07
C PHE A 30 -29.45 34.48 27.08
N GLU A 31 -30.02 34.94 28.19
CA GLU A 31 -30.41 36.36 28.39
C GLU A 31 -29.21 37.27 28.67
N VAL A 32 -28.18 36.79 29.40
CA VAL A 32 -27.02 37.61 29.79
C VAL A 32 -26.05 37.84 28.63
N VAL A 33 -25.85 36.83 27.77
CA VAL A 33 -24.95 36.90 26.60
C VAL A 33 -25.71 36.83 25.27
N GLU A 34 -26.96 37.32 25.25
CA GLU A 34 -27.85 37.24 24.09
C GLU A 34 -27.21 37.89 22.84
N ASN A 35 -26.58 39.06 23.02
CA ASN A 35 -25.96 39.80 21.92
C ASN A 35 -24.76 39.03 21.34
N GLU A 36 -23.89 38.50 22.19
CA GLU A 36 -22.71 37.73 21.78
C GLU A 36 -23.11 36.42 21.09
N ILE A 37 -24.14 35.72 21.61
CA ILE A 37 -24.69 34.53 20.97
C ILE A 37 -25.26 34.89 19.60
N ASN A 38 -26.03 35.98 19.48
CA ASN A 38 -26.62 36.40 18.20
C ASN A 38 -25.59 36.79 17.14
N LEU A 39 -24.48 37.41 17.55
CA LEU A 39 -23.41 37.77 16.64
C LEU A 39 -22.60 36.54 16.22
N LEU A 40 -22.21 35.70 17.19
CA LEU A 40 -21.37 34.52 16.93
C LEU A 40 -22.15 33.42 16.20
N SER A 41 -23.42 33.20 16.51
CA SER A 41 -24.29 32.24 15.82
C SER A 41 -24.44 32.56 14.34
N LYS A 42 -24.60 33.84 13.97
CA LYS A 42 -24.64 34.28 12.56
C LYS A 42 -23.31 34.04 11.84
N TYR A 43 -22.20 34.32 12.53
CA TYR A 43 -20.86 34.10 11.99
C TYR A 43 -20.54 32.61 11.79
N LEU A 44 -20.96 31.75 12.74
CA LEU A 44 -20.73 30.31 12.71
C LEU A 44 -21.85 29.50 12.00
N GLN A 45 -22.95 30.17 11.69
CA GLN A 45 -24.21 29.61 11.19
C GLN A 45 -24.89 28.59 12.14
N LEU A 46 -24.64 28.67 13.44
CA LEU A 46 -25.12 27.71 14.44
C LEU A 46 -26.42 28.18 15.14
N ASN A 47 -27.12 27.26 15.80
CA ASN A 47 -28.17 27.66 16.76
C ASN A 47 -27.55 28.10 18.11
N GLU A 48 -28.37 28.64 19.02
CA GLU A 48 -27.88 29.20 20.30
C GLU A 48 -27.12 28.17 21.14
N ILE A 49 -27.63 26.93 21.23
CA ILE A 49 -27.02 25.86 22.04
C ILE A 49 -25.69 25.43 21.43
N GLU A 50 -25.66 25.17 20.13
CA GLU A 50 -24.46 24.84 19.37
C GLU A 50 -23.39 25.93 19.49
N THR A 51 -23.81 27.21 19.45
CA THR A 51 -22.93 28.36 19.59
C THR A 51 -22.26 28.40 20.96
N VAL A 52 -23.03 28.18 22.03
CA VAL A 52 -22.49 28.12 23.40
C VAL A 52 -21.55 26.91 23.55
N LEU A 53 -21.93 25.74 23.03
CA LEU A 53 -21.08 24.55 23.07
C LEU A 53 -19.75 24.77 22.34
N PHE A 54 -19.80 25.32 21.12
CA PHE A 54 -18.62 25.63 20.33
C PHE A 54 -17.70 26.63 21.03
N ALA A 55 -18.24 27.73 21.56
CA ALA A 55 -17.44 28.75 22.25
C ALA A 55 -16.67 28.16 23.43
N ASN A 56 -17.31 27.29 24.22
CA ASN A 56 -16.67 26.67 25.38
C ASN A 56 -15.67 25.58 24.96
N ALA A 57 -15.98 24.79 23.94
CA ALA A 57 -15.05 23.84 23.35
C ALA A 57 -13.81 24.55 22.79
N PHE A 58 -13.99 25.71 22.15
CA PHE A 58 -12.90 26.48 21.56
C PHE A 58 -11.89 26.99 22.61
N VAL A 59 -12.38 27.47 23.75
CA VAL A 59 -11.51 27.91 24.85
C VAL A 59 -10.80 26.73 25.52
N LEU A 60 -11.55 25.68 25.85
CA LEU A 60 -11.01 24.53 26.59
C LEU A 60 -10.09 23.64 25.75
N TRP A 61 -10.15 23.74 24.41
CA TRP A 61 -9.29 23.01 23.49
C TRP A 61 -7.78 23.15 23.82
N PHE A 62 -7.34 24.31 24.34
CA PHE A 62 -5.95 24.54 24.72
C PHE A 62 -5.50 23.73 25.95
N GLU A 63 -6.42 23.37 26.83
CA GLU A 63 -6.13 22.65 28.08
C GLU A 63 -6.42 21.16 27.91
N ASN A 64 -7.66 20.81 27.57
CA ASN A 64 -8.13 19.45 27.36
C ASN A 64 -9.19 19.39 26.25
N SER A 65 -8.94 18.48 25.31
CA SER A 65 -9.74 18.23 24.13
C SER A 65 -10.93 17.28 24.40
N ASP A 66 -11.68 17.43 25.50
CA ASP A 66 -12.81 16.56 25.86
C ASP A 66 -14.06 17.35 26.32
N PHE A 67 -15.22 17.02 25.75
CA PHE A 67 -16.53 17.59 26.08
C PHE A 67 -16.92 17.35 27.54
N THR A 68 -16.40 16.33 28.20
CA THR A 68 -16.57 16.14 29.65
C THR A 68 -16.17 17.40 30.40
N ASP A 69 -15.06 18.03 30.03
CA ASP A 69 -14.57 19.24 30.69
C ASP A 69 -15.44 20.45 30.32
N VAL A 70 -15.94 20.50 29.07
CA VAL A 70 -16.91 21.51 28.61
C VAL A 70 -18.21 21.42 29.43
N PHE A 71 -18.72 20.22 29.68
CA PHE A 71 -19.94 20.01 30.45
C PHE A 71 -19.73 20.16 31.96
N GLU A 72 -18.54 19.81 32.48
CA GLU A 72 -18.16 20.11 33.86
C GLU A 72 -18.09 21.63 34.09
N HIS A 73 -17.62 22.42 33.13
CA HIS A 73 -17.64 23.88 33.19
C HIS A 73 -19.06 24.43 33.34
N PHE A 74 -20.05 23.84 32.66
CA PHE A 74 -21.46 24.23 32.84
C PHE A 74 -22.08 23.74 34.16
N GLY A 75 -21.36 22.96 34.98
CA GLY A 75 -21.90 22.33 36.19
C GLY A 75 -22.89 21.20 35.90
N LEU A 76 -22.73 20.52 34.75
CA LEU A 76 -23.55 19.39 34.32
C LEU A 76 -22.87 18.05 34.62
N THR A 77 -23.68 17.04 34.93
CA THR A 77 -23.20 15.67 35.15
C THR A 77 -22.98 14.94 33.81
N LYS A 78 -22.12 13.92 33.82
CA LYS A 78 -21.83 13.08 32.63
C LYS A 78 -23.07 12.47 31.97
N PHE A 79 -24.15 12.22 32.72
CA PHE A 79 -25.41 11.71 32.17
C PHE A 79 -26.22 12.78 31.42
N GLN A 80 -26.11 14.05 31.84
CA GLN A 80 -26.82 15.16 31.21
C GLN A 80 -26.22 15.58 29.86
N VAL A 81 -24.97 15.19 29.61
CA VAL A 81 -24.28 15.34 28.32
C VAL A 81 -25.08 14.72 27.17
N LEU A 82 -25.73 13.57 27.40
CA LEU A 82 -26.49 12.84 26.39
C LEU A 82 -27.62 13.67 25.76
N LYS A 83 -28.12 14.69 26.46
CA LYS A 83 -29.18 15.59 25.96
C LYS A 83 -28.71 16.50 24.83
N TYR A 84 -27.40 16.68 24.71
CA TYR A 84 -26.79 17.62 23.76
C TYR A 84 -26.00 16.89 22.67
N ARG A 85 -26.20 15.57 22.51
CA ARG A 85 -25.51 14.74 21.52
C ARG A 85 -25.70 15.29 20.10
N GLU A 86 -26.93 15.58 19.71
CA GLU A 86 -27.26 16.12 18.38
C GLU A 86 -26.55 17.45 18.11
N ALA A 87 -26.51 18.35 19.09
CA ALA A 87 -25.81 19.62 18.97
C ALA A 87 -24.29 19.43 18.80
N ILE A 88 -23.68 18.44 19.49
CA ILE A 88 -22.27 18.10 19.31
C ILE A 88 -22.01 17.50 17.92
N GLU A 89 -22.88 16.61 17.45
CA GLU A 89 -22.80 16.02 16.11
C GLU A 89 -22.87 17.10 15.02
N MET A 90 -23.73 18.11 15.19
CA MET A 90 -23.80 19.25 14.27
C MET A 90 -22.50 20.05 14.18
N LEU A 91 -21.74 20.18 15.28
CA LEU A 91 -20.42 20.82 15.27
C LEU A 91 -19.38 20.01 14.49
N TYR A 92 -19.47 18.67 14.55
CA TYR A 92 -18.63 17.79 13.74
C TYR A 92 -19.02 17.81 12.25
N CYS A 93 -20.30 17.68 11.93
CA CYS A 93 -20.81 17.70 10.55
C CYS A 93 -20.45 18.99 9.81
N ARG A 94 -20.40 20.13 10.52
CA ARG A 94 -20.02 21.42 9.95
C ARG A 94 -18.51 21.66 9.90
N ASN A 95 -17.70 20.65 10.24
CA ASN A 95 -16.24 20.73 10.33
C ASN A 95 -15.73 21.86 11.24
N LEU A 96 -16.56 22.27 12.21
CA LEU A 96 -16.18 23.25 13.23
C LEU A 96 -15.33 22.60 14.31
N LEU A 97 -15.61 21.33 14.62
CA LEU A 97 -14.79 20.45 15.45
C LEU A 97 -14.48 19.17 14.67
N MET A 98 -13.41 18.48 15.03
CA MET A 98 -12.99 17.18 14.50
C MET A 98 -12.89 16.16 15.63
N ASN A 99 -13.25 14.90 15.41
CA ASN A 99 -13.11 13.89 16.46
C ASN A 99 -11.66 13.39 16.58
N LYS A 100 -10.99 13.72 17.69
CA LYS A 100 -9.58 13.37 17.97
C LYS A 100 -9.34 11.86 18.06
N ASN A 101 -10.35 11.08 18.40
CA ASN A 101 -10.30 9.62 18.51
C ASN A 101 -11.37 8.96 17.62
N ALA A 102 -11.38 9.28 16.32
CA ALA A 102 -12.28 8.65 15.34
C ALA A 102 -12.30 7.11 15.45
N ARG A 103 -11.17 6.48 15.82
CA ARG A 103 -11.04 5.02 16.01
C ARG A 103 -11.63 4.45 17.31
N LYS A 104 -11.97 5.28 18.32
CA LYS A 104 -12.50 4.82 19.62
C LYS A 104 -13.99 5.15 19.83
N ARG A 105 -14.69 5.70 18.83
CA ARG A 105 -16.13 6.02 18.88
C ARG A 105 -16.56 6.75 20.18
N GLN A 106 -15.70 7.64 20.70
CA GLN A 106 -16.04 8.52 21.80
C GLN A 106 -16.32 9.92 21.23
N ILE A 107 -17.59 10.34 21.29
CA ILE A 107 -18.04 11.72 20.97
C ILE A 107 -17.38 12.74 21.91
N SER A 108 -16.81 12.27 23.02
CA SER A 108 -16.25 13.10 24.07
C SER A 108 -15.02 13.88 23.60
N SER A 109 -14.13 13.33 22.76
CA SER A 109 -12.89 14.04 22.41
C SER A 109 -12.96 14.82 21.10
N PHE A 110 -12.57 16.09 21.10
CA PHE A 110 -12.62 16.98 19.93
C PHE A 110 -11.30 17.72 19.66
N GLU A 111 -11.04 18.08 18.41
CA GLU A 111 -9.92 18.89 17.98
C GLU A 111 -10.41 20.00 17.04
N LEU A 112 -9.69 21.12 16.96
CA LEU A 112 -9.99 22.19 16.04
C LEU A 112 -9.08 22.11 14.81
N SER A 113 -9.65 22.28 13.62
CA SER A 113 -8.84 22.38 12.41
C SER A 113 -8.08 23.72 12.39
N GLN A 114 -6.88 23.71 11.79
CA GLN A 114 -6.08 24.94 11.67
C GLN A 114 -6.81 26.04 10.88
N ASN A 115 -7.73 25.67 9.98
CA ASN A 115 -8.54 26.61 9.23
C ASN A 115 -9.52 27.39 10.13
N ILE A 116 -10.21 26.69 11.03
CA ILE A 116 -11.15 27.32 11.99
C ILE A 116 -10.40 28.21 12.97
N ILE A 117 -9.27 27.74 13.49
CA ILE A 117 -8.41 28.51 14.41
C ILE A 117 -7.95 29.80 13.73
N ASN A 118 -7.44 29.72 12.50
CA ASN A 118 -6.94 30.88 11.76
C ASN A 118 -8.07 31.86 11.41
N SER A 119 -9.24 31.34 11.00
CA SER A 119 -10.38 32.17 10.61
C SER A 119 -10.92 32.96 11.81
N ILE A 120 -11.09 32.30 12.97
CA ILE A 120 -11.54 32.97 14.20
C ILE A 120 -10.48 33.97 14.70
N SER A 121 -9.19 33.58 14.70
CA SER A 121 -8.10 34.45 15.17
C SER A 121 -7.94 35.73 14.33
N LYS A 122 -8.23 35.65 13.02
CA LYS A 122 -8.16 36.78 12.09
C LYS A 122 -9.52 37.45 11.84
N ASN A 123 -10.59 36.94 12.45
CA ASN A 123 -11.96 37.38 12.25
C ASN A 123 -12.38 37.35 10.76
N GLU A 124 -11.90 36.34 10.03
CA GLU A 124 -12.16 36.10 8.61
C GLU A 124 -13.40 35.20 8.43
N VAL A 125 -14.20 35.43 7.39
CA VAL A 125 -15.40 34.61 7.12
C VAL A 125 -15.01 33.14 6.96
N ILE A 126 -15.61 32.28 7.79
CA ILE A 126 -15.42 30.82 7.69
C ILE A 126 -16.10 30.33 6.42
N LYS A 127 -15.31 29.71 5.54
CA LYS A 127 -15.81 29.07 4.33
C LYS A 127 -16.25 27.65 4.67
N TYR A 128 -17.53 27.48 4.93
CA TYR A 128 -18.15 26.17 4.99
C TYR A 128 -18.15 25.56 3.59
N ALA A 129 -17.73 24.30 3.45
CA ALA A 129 -18.12 23.52 2.29
C ALA A 129 -19.66 23.56 2.27
N LYS A 130 -20.26 24.00 1.15
CA LYS A 130 -21.70 24.11 1.05
C LYS A 130 -22.32 22.74 1.35
N ILE A 131 -23.03 22.63 2.46
CA ILE A 131 -24.06 21.62 2.61
C ILE A 131 -25.18 22.11 1.70
N GLU A 132 -25.25 21.56 0.50
CA GLU A 132 -26.34 21.88 -0.41
C GLU A 132 -27.65 21.34 0.19
N GLU A 133 -28.60 22.24 0.38
CA GLU A 133 -29.99 21.88 0.65
C GLU A 133 -30.53 21.12 -0.57
N SER A 134 -30.93 19.88 -0.32
CA SER A 134 -31.75 18.97 -1.14
C SER A 134 -32.16 19.46 -2.54
N SER A 135 -31.59 18.81 -3.56
CA SER A 135 -32.36 18.41 -4.74
C SER A 135 -32.41 16.88 -4.79
N ASP A 136 -33.64 16.37 -4.80
CA ASP A 136 -34.19 14.99 -4.70
C ASP A 136 -33.50 13.76 -5.34
N GLU A 137 -32.21 13.75 -5.68
CA GLU A 137 -31.52 12.49 -6.05
C GLU A 137 -30.13 12.43 -5.40
N LYS A 138 -29.99 11.55 -4.39
CA LYS A 138 -28.68 11.24 -3.78
C LYS A 138 -27.86 10.42 -4.76
N ASN A 139 -26.59 10.80 -4.96
CA ASN A 139 -25.70 9.98 -5.76
C ASN A 139 -25.27 8.72 -4.96
N PHE A 140 -24.59 7.78 -5.61
CA PHE A 140 -24.20 6.52 -4.97
C PHE A 140 -23.32 6.72 -3.72
N VAL A 141 -22.44 7.73 -3.70
CA VAL A 141 -21.58 8.04 -2.54
C VAL A 141 -22.40 8.58 -1.37
N ASP A 142 -23.35 9.49 -1.64
CA ASP A 142 -24.25 10.03 -0.61
C ASP A 142 -25.08 8.91 0.05
N LEU A 143 -25.56 7.95 -0.77
CA LEU A 143 -26.30 6.78 -0.29
C LEU A 143 -25.40 5.81 0.50
N LEU A 144 -24.14 5.64 0.11
CA LEU A 144 -23.17 4.83 0.87
C LEU A 144 -22.84 5.46 2.22
N GLU A 145 -22.68 6.79 2.27
CA GLU A 145 -22.43 7.51 3.52
C GLU A 145 -23.62 7.37 4.50
N ASP A 146 -24.85 7.44 3.99
CA ASP A 146 -26.05 7.19 4.79
C ASP A 146 -26.16 5.73 5.25
N PHE A 147 -25.78 4.79 4.38
CA PHE A 147 -25.68 3.38 4.73
C PHE A 147 -24.65 3.13 5.83
N ASP A 148 -23.48 3.77 5.78
CA ASP A 148 -22.45 3.66 6.81
C ASP A 148 -22.94 4.20 8.16
N LYS A 149 -23.59 5.38 8.16
CA LYS A 149 -24.25 5.93 9.35
C LYS A 149 -25.31 4.99 9.93
N LYS A 150 -26.07 4.31 9.07
CA LYS A 150 -27.07 3.30 9.50
C LYS A 150 -26.41 2.01 10.02
N SER A 151 -25.29 1.59 9.44
CA SER A 151 -24.48 0.47 9.90
C SER A 151 -23.93 0.73 11.31
N ASP A 152 -23.41 1.93 11.57
CA ASP A 152 -22.97 2.36 12.89
C ASP A 152 -24.10 2.33 13.92
N GLN A 153 -25.31 2.77 13.55
CA GLN A 153 -26.49 2.66 14.42
C GLN A 153 -26.84 1.20 14.78
N LEU A 154 -26.67 0.26 13.85
CA LEU A 154 -26.87 -1.17 14.13
C LEU A 154 -25.84 -1.68 15.14
N ASN A 155 -24.57 -1.33 14.92
CA ASN A 155 -23.44 -1.75 15.75
C ASN A 155 -23.53 -1.18 17.18
N GLU A 156 -23.99 0.06 17.32
CA GLU A 156 -24.29 0.69 18.61
C GLU A 156 -25.55 0.12 19.28
N GLY A 157 -26.31 -0.73 18.59
CA GLY A 157 -27.56 -1.31 19.07
C GLY A 157 -28.72 -0.32 19.13
N LEU A 158 -28.62 0.80 18.41
CA LEU A 158 -29.67 1.84 18.32
C LEU A 158 -30.84 1.40 17.42
N ILE A 159 -30.56 0.57 16.43
CA ILE A 159 -31.57 -0.04 15.56
C ILE A 159 -31.48 -1.56 15.63
N SER A 160 -32.62 -2.24 15.40
CA SER A 160 -32.61 -3.71 15.45
C SER A 160 -32.05 -4.29 14.14
N PRO A 161 -31.51 -5.54 14.18
CA PRO A 161 -31.12 -6.24 12.96
C PRO A 161 -32.29 -6.52 12.01
N TYR A 162 -33.54 -6.37 12.46
CA TYR A 162 -34.71 -6.44 11.58
C TYR A 162 -34.88 -5.13 10.81
N ASP A 163 -34.86 -4.00 11.51
CA ASP A 163 -35.02 -2.67 10.91
C ASP A 163 -33.89 -2.37 9.93
N PHE A 164 -32.66 -2.80 10.24
CA PHE A 164 -31.54 -2.64 9.32
C PHE A 164 -31.68 -3.51 8.06
N ARG A 165 -32.30 -4.70 8.15
CA ARG A 165 -32.59 -5.52 6.97
C ARG A 165 -33.65 -4.89 6.08
N GLU A 166 -34.71 -4.35 6.67
CA GLU A 166 -35.74 -3.59 5.96
C GLU A 166 -35.14 -2.35 5.28
N TYR A 167 -34.24 -1.65 5.98
CA TYR A 167 -33.49 -0.52 5.41
C TYR A 167 -32.68 -0.93 4.18
N ILE A 168 -31.88 -2.00 4.25
CA ILE A 168 -31.09 -2.48 3.11
C ILE A 168 -32.00 -2.86 1.93
N SER A 169 -33.14 -3.50 2.19
CA SER A 169 -34.10 -3.86 1.13
C SER A 169 -34.65 -2.60 0.47
N THR A 170 -35.07 -1.62 1.26
CA THR A 170 -35.61 -0.34 0.80
C THR A 170 -34.58 0.42 -0.01
N LEU A 171 -33.34 0.52 0.49
CA LEU A 171 -32.21 1.14 -0.20
C LEU A 171 -31.99 0.54 -1.59
N CYS A 172 -32.02 -0.78 -1.72
CA CYS A 172 -31.82 -1.43 -3.03
C CYS A 172 -33.02 -1.30 -3.97
N ASP A 173 -34.24 -1.29 -3.44
CA ASP A 173 -35.47 -1.27 -4.26
C ASP A 173 -35.83 0.14 -4.74
N GLU A 174 -35.53 1.18 -3.95
CA GLU A 174 -35.83 2.58 -4.29
C GLU A 174 -34.80 3.23 -5.22
N ASN A 175 -33.56 2.68 -5.30
CA ASN A 175 -32.45 3.29 -6.05
C ASN A 175 -32.01 2.45 -7.27
N LEU A 176 -32.97 1.79 -7.95
CA LEU A 176 -32.70 0.93 -9.12
C LEU A 176 -32.34 1.70 -10.40
N ASP A 177 -32.43 3.02 -10.38
CA ASP A 177 -31.90 3.91 -11.40
C ASP A 177 -30.36 3.82 -11.46
N LEU A 178 -29.68 3.70 -10.30
CA LEU A 178 -28.24 3.53 -10.22
C LEU A 178 -27.78 2.12 -10.66
N PRO A 179 -26.78 2.01 -11.56
CA PRO A 179 -26.28 0.73 -12.08
C PRO A 179 -25.91 -0.30 -11.02
N ILE A 180 -25.25 0.11 -9.93
CA ILE A 180 -24.81 -0.81 -8.87
C ILE A 180 -25.96 -1.52 -8.15
N PHE A 181 -27.06 -0.84 -7.85
CA PHE A 181 -28.22 -1.44 -7.16
C PHE A 181 -28.99 -2.40 -8.09
N ARG A 182 -29.01 -2.14 -9.41
CA ARG A 182 -29.51 -3.11 -10.40
C ARG A 182 -28.69 -4.40 -10.39
N GLU A 183 -27.36 -4.27 -10.36
CA GLU A 183 -26.47 -5.42 -10.29
C GLU A 183 -26.64 -6.22 -8.99
N ILE A 184 -26.74 -5.54 -7.83
CA ILE A 184 -27.03 -6.18 -6.55
C ILE A 184 -28.32 -7.01 -6.63
N LYS A 185 -29.37 -6.46 -7.24
CA LYS A 185 -30.65 -7.17 -7.46
C LYS A 185 -30.51 -8.35 -8.42
N ASN A 186 -29.73 -8.20 -9.50
CA ASN A 186 -29.43 -9.29 -10.46
C ASN A 186 -28.67 -10.46 -9.81
N TYR A 187 -27.70 -10.16 -8.93
CA TYR A 187 -27.00 -11.18 -8.14
C TYR A 187 -27.86 -11.84 -7.07
N GLN A 188 -29.02 -11.23 -6.76
CA GLN A 188 -29.94 -11.68 -5.71
C GLN A 188 -29.23 -11.82 -4.36
N LEU A 189 -28.35 -10.88 -4.02
CA LEU A 189 -27.63 -10.91 -2.74
C LEU A 189 -28.64 -10.87 -1.58
N ASN A 190 -28.39 -11.66 -0.53
CA ASN A 190 -29.20 -11.53 0.68
C ASN A 190 -28.81 -10.26 1.45
N ALA A 191 -29.59 -9.86 2.47
CA ALA A 191 -29.33 -8.62 3.20
C ALA A 191 -27.92 -8.52 3.82
N PHE A 192 -27.37 -9.64 4.33
CA PHE A 192 -26.00 -9.64 4.86
C PHE A 192 -24.95 -9.58 3.76
N GLU A 193 -25.14 -10.29 2.64
CA GLU A 193 -24.22 -10.21 1.50
C GLU A 193 -24.22 -8.81 0.90
N THR A 194 -25.38 -8.17 0.82
CA THR A 194 -25.54 -6.78 0.36
C THR A 194 -24.85 -5.81 1.31
N TYR A 195 -25.08 -5.95 2.62
CA TYR A 195 -24.37 -5.20 3.66
C TYR A 195 -22.86 -5.31 3.50
N PHE A 196 -22.33 -6.53 3.47
CA PHE A 196 -20.89 -6.77 3.39
C PHE A 196 -20.30 -6.17 2.10
N PHE A 197 -21.03 -6.26 0.99
CA PHE A 197 -20.57 -5.71 -0.29
C PHE A 197 -20.51 -4.18 -0.27
N LEU A 198 -21.56 -3.51 0.19
CA LEU A 198 -21.59 -2.05 0.31
C LEU A 198 -20.54 -1.53 1.32
N ASP A 199 -20.36 -2.23 2.43
CA ASP A 199 -19.30 -1.96 3.43
C ASP A 199 -17.90 -2.05 2.82
N THR A 200 -17.65 -3.08 1.99
CA THR A 200 -16.37 -3.23 1.27
C THR A 200 -16.13 -2.11 0.25
N ILE A 201 -17.20 -1.61 -0.39
CA ILE A 201 -17.10 -0.47 -1.32
C ILE A 201 -16.78 0.81 -0.55
N TRP A 202 -17.47 1.04 0.57
CA TRP A 202 -17.26 2.21 1.42
C TRP A 202 -15.83 2.27 1.97
N ASP A 203 -15.30 1.15 2.47
CA ASP A 203 -13.91 1.05 2.91
C ASP A 203 -12.93 1.49 1.80
N ALA A 204 -13.11 0.98 0.58
CA ALA A 204 -12.22 1.32 -0.54
C ALA A 204 -12.29 2.82 -0.92
N ILE A 205 -13.47 3.44 -0.83
CA ILE A 205 -13.64 4.89 -1.05
C ILE A 205 -12.97 5.69 0.07
N GLN A 206 -13.16 5.27 1.33
CA GLN A 206 -12.64 5.99 2.49
C GLN A 206 -11.10 6.04 2.51
N TYR A 207 -10.44 4.95 2.12
CA TYR A 207 -8.98 4.87 2.07
C TYR A 207 -8.39 5.41 0.76
N GLY A 208 -9.21 5.57 -0.29
CA GLY A 208 -8.79 6.07 -1.60
C GLY A 208 -8.12 5.01 -2.49
N ASP A 209 -8.10 3.76 -2.05
CA ASP A 209 -7.52 2.61 -2.74
C ASP A 209 -8.22 1.29 -2.32
N ASN A 210 -8.02 0.23 -3.09
CA ASN A 210 -8.64 -1.09 -2.86
C ASN A 210 -7.63 -2.12 -2.29
N ASP A 211 -7.18 -1.92 -1.04
CA ASP A 211 -6.16 -2.76 -0.39
C ASP A 211 -6.61 -3.43 0.93
N PHE A 212 -7.44 -4.47 0.83
CA PHE A 212 -7.78 -5.39 1.94
C PHE A 212 -8.11 -4.70 3.28
N TYR A 213 -8.89 -3.62 3.23
CA TYR A 213 -9.29 -2.84 4.40
C TYR A 213 -10.42 -3.51 5.19
N THR A 214 -11.34 -4.17 4.50
CA THR A 214 -12.53 -4.74 5.11
C THR A 214 -12.21 -5.94 5.98
N HIS A 215 -12.32 -5.79 7.29
CA HIS A 215 -12.06 -6.86 8.23
C HIS A 215 -13.27 -7.79 8.38
N ILE A 216 -13.29 -8.93 7.67
CA ILE A 216 -14.34 -9.96 7.66
C ILE A 216 -14.92 -10.25 9.06
N GLN A 217 -14.07 -10.48 10.06
CA GLN A 217 -14.54 -10.82 11.41
C GLN A 217 -15.23 -9.64 12.10
N ILE A 218 -14.74 -8.41 11.87
CA ILE A 218 -15.30 -7.19 12.44
C ILE A 218 -16.65 -6.93 11.79
N THR A 219 -16.69 -6.77 10.46
CA THR A 219 -17.91 -6.55 9.67
C THR A 219 -19.02 -7.57 10.00
N ILE A 220 -18.68 -8.86 10.14
CA ILE A 220 -19.66 -9.89 10.54
C ILE A 220 -20.22 -9.66 11.94
N ASN A 221 -19.38 -9.29 12.90
CA ASN A 221 -19.79 -9.08 14.30
C ASN A 221 -20.62 -7.82 14.47
N GLU A 222 -20.41 -6.82 13.61
CA GLU A 222 -21.22 -5.58 13.57
C GLU A 222 -22.64 -5.87 13.08
N TYR A 223 -22.80 -6.81 12.14
CA TYR A 223 -24.13 -7.19 11.65
C TYR A 223 -24.85 -8.23 12.52
N PHE A 224 -24.13 -9.23 13.06
CA PHE A 224 -24.75 -10.36 13.77
C PHE A 224 -24.58 -10.28 15.29
N ASN A 225 -25.66 -9.94 16.00
CA ASN A 225 -25.70 -9.96 17.47
C ASN A 225 -25.49 -11.36 18.08
N ARG A 226 -25.73 -12.44 17.32
CA ARG A 226 -25.55 -13.83 17.78
C ARG A 226 -24.27 -14.44 17.24
N LYS A 227 -23.34 -14.78 18.13
CA LYS A 227 -22.05 -15.43 17.79
C LYS A 227 -22.18 -16.69 16.91
N SER A 228 -23.24 -17.48 17.08
CA SER A 228 -23.46 -18.67 16.26
C SER A 228 -23.78 -18.34 14.80
N GLN A 229 -24.48 -17.25 14.54
CA GLN A 229 -24.77 -16.78 13.18
C GLN A 229 -23.52 -16.14 12.56
N ALA A 230 -22.82 -15.31 13.34
CA ALA A 230 -21.53 -14.73 12.95
C ALA A 230 -20.53 -15.82 12.50
N MET A 231 -20.32 -16.85 13.33
CA MET A 231 -19.42 -17.97 12.98
C MET A 231 -19.87 -18.75 11.75
N LYS A 232 -21.18 -18.91 11.53
CA LYS A 232 -21.71 -19.58 10.34
C LYS A 232 -21.36 -18.78 9.07
N PHE A 233 -21.65 -17.48 9.06
CA PHE A 233 -21.38 -16.63 7.89
C PHE A 233 -19.90 -16.39 7.66
N GLN A 234 -19.10 -16.33 8.72
CA GLN A 234 -17.64 -16.27 8.59
C GLN A 234 -17.09 -17.48 7.85
N LYS A 235 -17.55 -18.69 8.19
CA LYS A 235 -17.16 -19.90 7.46
C LYS A 235 -17.59 -19.86 6.00
N LEU A 236 -18.82 -19.40 5.73
CA LEU A 236 -19.32 -19.29 4.35
C LEU A 236 -18.48 -18.32 3.51
N ILE A 237 -18.09 -17.16 4.07
CA ILE A 237 -17.23 -16.18 3.39
C ILE A 237 -15.84 -16.79 3.17
N ILE A 238 -15.17 -17.29 4.21
CA ILE A 238 -13.80 -17.82 4.13
C ILE A 238 -13.73 -19.02 3.16
N ASN A 239 -14.72 -19.90 3.16
CA ASN A 239 -14.80 -21.04 2.26
C ASN A 239 -15.26 -20.67 0.84
N LYS A 240 -15.53 -19.39 0.57
CA LYS A 240 -16.01 -18.88 -0.73
C LYS A 240 -17.35 -19.50 -1.18
N GLU A 241 -18.23 -19.79 -0.24
CA GLU A 241 -19.54 -20.41 -0.48
C GLU A 241 -20.67 -19.38 -0.67
N THR A 242 -20.42 -18.10 -0.40
CA THR A 242 -21.36 -16.98 -0.57
C THR A 242 -21.53 -16.59 -2.04
N LYS A 243 -22.62 -15.86 -2.33
CA LYS A 243 -22.85 -15.25 -3.65
C LYS A 243 -21.78 -14.22 -3.99
N LEU A 244 -21.25 -13.52 -2.99
CA LEU A 244 -20.14 -12.56 -3.14
C LEU A 244 -18.92 -13.21 -3.80
N SER A 245 -18.58 -14.44 -3.40
CA SER A 245 -17.49 -15.20 -4.02
C SER A 245 -17.92 -15.84 -5.35
N LYS A 246 -19.13 -16.39 -5.44
CA LYS A 246 -19.62 -17.05 -6.66
C LYS A 246 -19.72 -16.11 -7.87
N PHE A 247 -20.13 -14.86 -7.64
CA PHE A 247 -20.21 -13.83 -8.69
C PHE A 247 -18.94 -13.00 -8.85
N ASN A 248 -17.87 -13.40 -8.15
CA ASN A 248 -16.57 -12.74 -8.16
C ASN A 248 -16.71 -11.24 -7.86
N LEU A 249 -17.30 -10.89 -6.72
CA LEU A 249 -17.49 -9.51 -6.27
C LEU A 249 -16.38 -9.06 -5.31
N ILE A 250 -15.95 -9.95 -4.42
CA ILE A 250 -14.90 -9.69 -3.42
C ILE A 250 -13.75 -10.69 -3.51
N GLU A 251 -12.56 -10.25 -3.12
CA GLU A 251 -11.38 -11.08 -2.89
C GLU A 251 -11.10 -11.16 -1.38
N ILE A 252 -10.65 -12.32 -0.92
CA ILE A 252 -10.31 -12.55 0.49
C ILE A 252 -8.81 -12.73 0.58
N SER A 253 -8.18 -12.05 1.55
CA SER A 253 -6.73 -12.05 1.74
C SER A 253 -6.21 -13.47 1.96
N LYS A 254 -5.21 -13.84 1.15
CA LYS A 254 -4.54 -15.15 1.24
C LYS A 254 -3.31 -15.04 2.16
N GLU A 255 -3.48 -14.75 3.45
CA GLU A 255 -2.37 -14.73 4.43
C GLU A 255 -2.65 -15.60 5.67
N ASN A 256 -1.71 -15.67 6.63
CA ASN A 256 -1.68 -16.63 7.73
C ASN A 256 -2.94 -16.56 8.62
N PHE A 257 -3.10 -17.48 9.57
CA PHE A 257 -4.33 -17.68 10.36
C PHE A 257 -4.86 -16.40 11.07
N GLN A 258 -4.05 -15.34 11.17
CA GLN A 258 -4.43 -14.01 11.68
C GLN A 258 -4.93 -13.05 10.57
N ASP A 259 -4.39 -13.10 9.35
CA ASP A 259 -4.70 -12.19 8.24
C ASP A 259 -5.73 -12.73 7.23
N ARG A 260 -6.23 -13.98 7.35
CA ARG A 260 -7.39 -14.51 6.57
C ARG A 260 -8.73 -13.78 6.81
N ASN A 261 -8.68 -12.68 7.53
CA ASN A 261 -9.85 -11.96 8.01
C ASN A 261 -10.05 -10.64 7.29
N LYS A 262 -9.45 -10.44 6.09
CA LYS A 262 -9.63 -9.22 5.31
C LYS A 262 -10.21 -9.51 3.93
N ALA A 263 -11.00 -8.59 3.41
CA ALA A 263 -11.59 -8.63 2.09
C ALA A 263 -11.32 -7.32 1.34
N LYS A 264 -11.37 -7.39 0.01
CA LYS A 264 -11.34 -6.23 -0.89
C LYS A 264 -12.27 -6.45 -2.07
N LEU A 265 -12.52 -5.42 -2.87
CA LEU A 265 -13.26 -5.56 -4.13
C LEU A 265 -12.42 -6.31 -5.16
N THR A 266 -13.06 -7.11 -6.01
CA THR A 266 -12.38 -7.65 -7.20
C THR A 266 -12.14 -6.54 -8.22
N LYS A 267 -11.15 -6.72 -9.10
CA LYS A 267 -10.92 -5.82 -10.23
C LYS A 267 -12.17 -5.63 -11.10
N LYS A 268 -12.98 -6.68 -11.28
CA LYS A 268 -14.28 -6.62 -11.98
C LYS A 268 -15.19 -5.52 -11.40
N VAL A 269 -15.26 -5.42 -10.07
CA VAL A 269 -16.11 -4.44 -9.40
C VAL A 269 -15.48 -3.05 -9.44
N VAL A 270 -14.16 -2.94 -9.27
CA VAL A 270 -13.45 -1.65 -9.37
C VAL A 270 -13.64 -1.04 -10.77
N ASP A 271 -13.44 -1.83 -11.82
CA ASP A 271 -13.65 -1.39 -13.21
C ASP A 271 -15.13 -0.99 -13.44
N PHE A 272 -16.08 -1.75 -12.88
CA PHE A 272 -17.50 -1.42 -12.96
C PHE A 272 -17.85 -0.08 -12.30
N LEU A 273 -17.37 0.16 -11.08
CA LEU A 273 -17.63 1.39 -10.33
C LEU A 273 -17.04 2.62 -11.04
N LYS A 274 -15.87 2.45 -11.64
CA LYS A 274 -15.25 3.49 -12.47
C LYS A 274 -16.09 3.82 -13.71
N ASP A 275 -16.54 2.80 -14.43
CA ASP A 275 -17.25 2.99 -15.71
C ASP A 275 -18.70 3.47 -15.53
N ASN A 276 -19.33 3.18 -14.39
CA ASN A 276 -20.78 3.37 -14.21
C ASN A 276 -21.16 4.36 -13.08
N GLU A 277 -20.29 4.58 -12.10
CA GLU A 277 -20.56 5.43 -10.93
C GLU A 277 -19.54 6.59 -10.78
N ASP A 278 -18.65 6.79 -11.76
CA ASP A 278 -17.57 7.79 -11.78
C ASP A 278 -16.64 7.74 -10.55
N LEU A 279 -16.47 6.53 -10.00
CA LEU A 279 -15.63 6.28 -8.82
C LEU A 279 -14.23 5.81 -9.21
N LEU A 280 -13.23 6.68 -9.01
CA LEU A 280 -11.81 6.34 -9.18
C LEU A 280 -11.26 5.74 -7.88
N ILE A 281 -11.25 4.41 -7.81
CA ILE A 281 -10.60 3.66 -6.73
C ILE A 281 -9.30 3.06 -7.29
N ASP A 282 -8.16 3.44 -6.72
CA ASP A 282 -6.88 2.86 -7.10
C ASP A 282 -6.84 1.38 -6.68
N ASP A 283 -6.85 0.45 -7.64
CA ASP A 283 -6.72 -0.99 -7.33
C ASP A 283 -5.27 -1.31 -6.94
N ILE A 284 -4.97 -1.12 -5.66
CA ILE A 284 -3.75 -1.63 -5.06
C ILE A 284 -3.93 -3.14 -4.90
N SER A 285 -3.69 -3.85 -5.99
CA SER A 285 -3.35 -5.26 -5.88
C SER A 285 -2.08 -5.35 -5.03
N LYS A 286 -2.19 -5.87 -3.81
CA LYS A 286 -1.03 -6.24 -2.99
C LYS A 286 -0.13 -7.31 -3.63
N ASP A 287 -0.39 -7.70 -4.88
CA ASP A 287 0.48 -8.55 -5.71
C ASP A 287 1.28 -7.79 -6.79
N ASP A 288 0.97 -6.52 -7.11
CA ASP A 288 1.75 -5.74 -8.09
C ASP A 288 3.11 -5.29 -7.53
N SER A 289 3.35 -5.35 -6.21
CA SER A 289 4.68 -5.04 -5.65
C SER A 289 5.76 -6.05 -6.08
N LYS A 290 5.34 -7.30 -6.32
CA LYS A 290 6.22 -8.35 -6.85
C LYS A 290 6.18 -8.43 -8.38
N LEU A 291 5.12 -7.93 -9.02
CA LEU A 291 4.96 -7.98 -10.47
C LEU A 291 5.56 -6.74 -11.15
N ILE A 292 6.71 -6.91 -11.79
CA ILE A 292 7.32 -5.88 -12.63
C ILE A 292 6.87 -6.11 -14.07
N ARG A 293 6.10 -5.18 -14.64
CA ARG A 293 5.62 -5.30 -16.02
C ARG A 293 6.76 -5.01 -17.00
N ALA A 294 6.84 -5.78 -18.08
CA ALA A 294 7.89 -5.65 -19.09
C ALA A 294 7.97 -4.23 -19.69
N LYS A 295 6.80 -3.58 -19.85
CA LYS A 295 6.67 -2.21 -20.38
C LYS A 295 7.25 -1.14 -19.43
N ASP A 296 7.24 -1.39 -18.12
CA ASP A 296 7.67 -0.42 -17.10
C ASP A 296 9.19 -0.51 -16.85
N ILE A 297 9.87 -1.53 -17.38
CA ILE A 297 11.31 -1.69 -17.27
C ILE A 297 12.03 -0.62 -18.11
N SER A 298 12.89 0.18 -17.50
CA SER A 298 13.75 1.14 -18.23
C SER A 298 14.74 0.40 -19.14
N THR A 299 14.91 0.85 -20.39
CA THR A 299 15.96 0.28 -21.27
C THR A 299 17.33 0.68 -20.74
N LYS A 300 18.20 -0.31 -20.52
CA LYS A 300 19.61 -0.05 -20.18
C LYS A 300 20.52 -0.82 -21.12
N LYS A 301 21.55 -0.14 -21.62
CA LYS A 301 22.58 -0.75 -22.45
C LYS A 301 23.61 -1.43 -21.56
N LEU A 302 23.71 -2.75 -21.67
CA LEU A 302 24.63 -3.57 -20.91
C LEU A 302 25.76 -4.07 -21.81
N PHE A 303 26.96 -4.17 -21.25
CA PHE A 303 28.16 -4.65 -21.94
C PHE A 303 28.68 -5.89 -21.23
N TYR A 304 28.71 -7.02 -21.94
CA TYR A 304 29.08 -8.32 -21.40
C TYR A 304 30.39 -8.82 -22.00
N ASN A 305 31.09 -9.68 -21.27
CA ASN A 305 32.21 -10.44 -21.82
C ASN A 305 31.70 -11.44 -22.89
N ALA A 306 32.61 -11.97 -23.72
CA ALA A 306 32.23 -12.79 -24.87
C ALA A 306 31.41 -14.04 -24.48
N ASP A 307 31.82 -14.74 -23.43
CA ASP A 307 31.15 -15.95 -22.94
C ASP A 307 29.77 -15.64 -22.34
N GLU A 308 29.70 -14.62 -21.47
CA GLU A 308 28.46 -14.09 -20.90
C GLU A 308 27.46 -13.71 -22.00
N ASN A 309 27.91 -12.94 -22.99
CA ASN A 309 27.08 -12.48 -24.10
C ASN A 309 26.54 -13.66 -24.92
N THR A 310 27.38 -14.67 -25.18
CA THR A 310 26.97 -15.86 -25.95
C THR A 310 25.86 -16.62 -25.22
N GLN A 311 26.03 -16.85 -23.91
CA GLN A 311 25.02 -17.54 -23.10
C GLN A 311 23.72 -16.72 -22.95
N LEU A 312 23.82 -15.41 -22.72
CA LEU A 312 22.65 -14.53 -22.61
C LEU A 312 21.90 -14.41 -23.94
N GLN A 313 22.58 -14.40 -25.08
CA GLN A 313 21.94 -14.44 -26.40
C GLN A 313 21.20 -15.76 -26.63
N GLN A 314 21.79 -16.90 -26.23
CA GLN A 314 21.10 -18.19 -26.28
C GLN A 314 19.81 -18.18 -25.45
N ILE A 315 19.89 -17.68 -24.22
CA ILE A 315 18.72 -17.55 -23.33
C ILE A 315 17.67 -16.61 -23.95
N SER A 316 18.09 -15.44 -24.43
CA SER A 316 17.19 -14.47 -25.07
C SER A 316 16.43 -15.06 -26.26
N ASN A 317 17.10 -15.86 -27.08
CA ASN A 317 16.48 -16.55 -28.21
C ASN A 317 15.43 -17.58 -27.78
N VAL A 318 15.69 -18.30 -26.68
CA VAL A 318 14.76 -19.31 -26.15
C VAL A 318 13.55 -18.64 -25.48
N LEU A 319 13.70 -17.44 -24.91
CA LEU A 319 12.60 -16.71 -24.27
C LEU A 319 11.60 -16.08 -25.26
N GLN A 320 11.93 -15.99 -26.55
CA GLN A 320 10.99 -15.55 -27.59
C GLN A 320 9.82 -16.53 -27.66
N ASP A 321 8.58 -16.03 -27.76
CA ASP A 321 7.39 -16.83 -27.50
C ASP A 321 7.23 -18.07 -28.41
N ASP A 322 7.42 -17.90 -29.72
CA ASP A 322 7.40 -19.02 -30.67
C ASP A 322 8.46 -20.08 -30.34
N LYS A 323 9.65 -19.65 -29.90
CA LYS A 323 10.77 -20.54 -29.57
C LYS A 323 10.56 -21.23 -28.24
N PHE A 324 10.01 -20.53 -27.25
CA PHE A 324 9.67 -21.06 -25.94
C PHE A 324 8.63 -22.17 -26.07
N THR A 325 7.53 -21.89 -26.77
CA THR A 325 6.43 -22.85 -26.99
C THR A 325 6.90 -24.07 -27.77
N GLU A 326 7.66 -23.89 -28.85
CA GLU A 326 8.22 -24.99 -29.63
C GLU A 326 9.22 -25.84 -28.82
N MET A 327 10.03 -25.20 -27.96
CA MET A 327 10.94 -25.89 -27.06
C MET A 327 10.18 -26.76 -26.06
N GLN A 328 9.16 -26.20 -25.38
CA GLN A 328 8.33 -26.93 -24.42
C GLN A 328 7.67 -28.15 -25.07
N ARG A 329 7.13 -27.99 -26.29
CA ARG A 329 6.53 -29.08 -27.06
C ARG A 329 7.54 -30.22 -27.31
N ARG A 330 8.74 -29.89 -27.81
CA ARG A 330 9.79 -30.88 -28.12
C ARG A 330 10.34 -31.59 -26.87
N LEU A 331 10.47 -30.88 -25.76
CA LEU A 331 10.92 -31.49 -24.50
C LEU A 331 9.85 -32.42 -23.93
N LYS A 332 8.58 -32.02 -24.00
CA LYS A 332 7.45 -32.85 -23.59
C LYS A 332 7.37 -34.16 -24.39
N GLU A 333 7.59 -34.11 -25.70
CA GLU A 333 7.65 -35.30 -26.57
C GLU A 333 8.77 -36.27 -26.21
N LYS A 334 9.84 -35.76 -25.59
CA LYS A 334 10.98 -36.55 -25.11
C LYS A 334 10.87 -36.95 -23.63
N THR A 335 9.74 -36.66 -22.98
CA THR A 335 9.55 -36.89 -21.53
C THR A 335 10.63 -36.20 -20.68
N MET A 336 11.03 -34.99 -21.09
CA MET A 336 12.00 -34.16 -20.38
C MET A 336 11.30 -33.01 -19.64
N PRO A 337 11.88 -32.49 -18.55
CA PRO A 337 11.40 -31.26 -17.91
C PRO A 337 11.31 -30.12 -18.92
N ILE A 338 10.19 -29.38 -18.92
CA ILE A 338 9.91 -28.34 -19.92
C ILE A 338 10.18 -26.91 -19.42
N GLY A 339 10.44 -26.74 -18.13
CA GLY A 339 10.78 -25.45 -17.54
C GLY A 339 12.19 -24.98 -17.88
N ILE A 340 12.37 -23.66 -17.95
CA ILE A 340 13.67 -23.02 -18.11
C ILE A 340 14.14 -22.52 -16.75
N THR A 341 15.25 -23.05 -16.27
CA THR A 341 15.88 -22.61 -15.02
C THR A 341 17.26 -22.02 -15.33
N VAL A 342 17.44 -20.76 -14.95
CA VAL A 342 18.68 -20.00 -15.17
C VAL A 342 19.22 -19.51 -13.84
N ILE A 343 20.51 -19.70 -13.61
CA ILE A 343 21.22 -19.05 -12.51
C ILE A 343 22.28 -18.08 -13.05
N LEU A 344 22.19 -16.82 -12.64
CA LEU A 344 23.18 -15.78 -12.92
C LEU A 344 24.02 -15.59 -11.67
N HIS A 345 25.33 -15.82 -11.76
CA HIS A 345 26.20 -15.80 -10.61
C HIS A 345 27.53 -15.11 -10.88
N GLY A 346 28.22 -14.65 -9.84
CA GLY A 346 29.56 -14.08 -9.96
C GLY A 346 29.69 -12.72 -9.28
N VAL A 347 30.63 -11.90 -9.74
CA VAL A 347 31.07 -10.68 -9.05
C VAL A 347 29.89 -9.72 -8.81
N PRO A 348 29.72 -9.13 -7.62
CA PRO A 348 28.66 -8.15 -7.36
C PRO A 348 28.81 -6.91 -8.26
N GLY A 349 27.70 -6.26 -8.60
CA GLY A 349 27.71 -5.03 -9.41
C GLY A 349 27.99 -5.21 -10.91
N THR A 350 28.01 -6.44 -11.44
CA THR A 350 28.22 -6.74 -12.87
C THR A 350 26.93 -6.76 -13.70
N GLY A 351 25.78 -6.44 -13.11
CA GLY A 351 24.51 -6.32 -13.83
C GLY A 351 23.68 -7.60 -13.92
N LYS A 352 23.88 -8.60 -13.04
CA LYS A 352 23.11 -9.85 -13.01
C LYS A 352 21.59 -9.62 -12.98
N THR A 353 21.08 -8.90 -11.98
CA THR A 353 19.64 -8.61 -11.82
C THR A 353 19.12 -7.77 -12.99
N GLU A 354 19.88 -6.76 -13.42
CA GLU A 354 19.52 -5.92 -14.56
C GLU A 354 19.45 -6.73 -15.88
N SER A 355 20.29 -7.76 -16.04
CA SER A 355 20.26 -8.63 -17.22
C SER A 355 18.92 -9.37 -17.32
N VAL A 356 18.35 -9.81 -16.19
CA VAL A 356 17.01 -10.42 -16.17
C VAL A 356 15.95 -9.41 -16.60
N TYR A 357 16.04 -8.17 -16.11
CA TYR A 357 15.12 -7.09 -16.49
C TYR A 357 15.15 -6.80 -17.98
N GLN A 358 16.34 -6.70 -18.57
CA GLN A 358 16.47 -6.45 -20.01
C GLN A 358 16.02 -7.66 -20.85
N LEU A 359 16.24 -8.90 -20.39
CA LEU A 359 15.71 -10.10 -21.05
C LEU A 359 14.19 -10.17 -21.01
N ALA A 360 13.58 -9.84 -19.87
CA ALA A 360 12.13 -9.76 -19.70
C ALA A 360 11.53 -8.72 -20.63
N LYS A 361 12.11 -7.51 -20.65
CA LYS A 361 11.70 -6.43 -21.55
C LYS A 361 11.79 -6.84 -23.03
N ASN A 362 12.91 -7.44 -23.45
CA ASN A 362 13.12 -7.86 -24.83
C ASN A 362 12.24 -9.03 -25.28
N SER A 363 11.70 -9.80 -24.34
CA SER A 363 10.76 -10.90 -24.61
C SER A 363 9.31 -10.54 -24.35
N GLY A 364 9.03 -9.32 -23.86
CA GLY A 364 7.68 -8.89 -23.47
C GLY A 364 7.12 -9.56 -22.21
N ARG A 365 7.93 -10.32 -21.48
CA ARG A 365 7.48 -11.13 -20.33
C ARG A 365 7.52 -10.31 -19.04
N ASN A 366 6.44 -10.35 -18.27
CA ASN A 366 6.41 -9.75 -16.93
C ASN A 366 7.26 -10.55 -15.95
N ILE A 367 7.70 -9.92 -14.86
CA ILE A 367 8.57 -10.55 -13.84
C ILE A 367 7.85 -10.62 -12.52
N PHE A 368 7.74 -11.82 -11.96
CA PHE A 368 7.37 -12.04 -10.57
C PHE A 368 8.64 -12.10 -9.71
N LYS A 369 8.99 -10.98 -9.09
CA LYS A 369 10.20 -10.82 -8.27
C LYS A 369 9.94 -11.28 -6.84
N VAL A 370 10.81 -12.14 -6.34
CA VAL A 370 10.86 -12.59 -4.96
C VAL A 370 12.23 -12.24 -4.39
N ASP A 371 12.26 -11.38 -3.37
CA ASP A 371 13.48 -11.07 -2.64
C ASP A 371 13.60 -11.95 -1.39
N ILE A 372 14.48 -12.93 -1.46
CA ILE A 372 14.59 -13.96 -0.42
C ILE A 372 15.39 -13.43 0.79
N SER A 373 16.17 -12.36 0.59
CA SER A 373 17.01 -11.76 1.63
C SER A 373 16.18 -10.97 2.66
N GLU A 374 15.26 -10.13 2.18
CA GLU A 374 14.35 -9.31 3.01
C GLU A 374 13.41 -10.19 3.84
N THR A 375 13.04 -11.33 3.26
CA THR A 375 12.04 -12.16 3.88
C THR A 375 12.60 -12.78 5.18
N LYS A 376 13.91 -13.11 5.31
CA LYS A 376 14.55 -13.90 6.40
C LYS A 376 14.13 -13.56 7.84
N SER A 377 13.79 -12.32 8.13
CA SER A 377 13.36 -11.87 9.47
C SER A 377 12.01 -12.45 9.91
N MET A 378 11.16 -12.89 8.96
CA MET A 378 9.83 -13.44 9.20
C MET A 378 9.77 -15.00 9.23
N TRP A 379 10.90 -15.71 9.12
CA TRP A 379 10.95 -17.14 8.72
C TRP A 379 10.87 -18.16 9.84
N PHE A 380 10.62 -17.73 11.08
CA PHE A 380 10.50 -18.63 12.21
C PHE A 380 9.06 -19.13 12.38
N GLY A 381 8.74 -20.23 11.68
CA GLY A 381 7.54 -21.05 11.92
C GLY A 381 6.68 -21.35 10.69
N GLU A 382 6.52 -20.41 9.77
CA GLU A 382 5.59 -20.50 8.61
C GLU A 382 6.29 -20.55 7.24
N SER A 383 7.62 -20.59 7.23
CA SER A 383 8.49 -20.48 6.05
C SER A 383 8.25 -21.52 4.95
N GLN A 384 7.93 -22.76 5.32
CA GLN A 384 7.66 -23.83 4.34
C GLN A 384 6.39 -23.56 3.52
N LYS A 385 5.35 -23.00 4.15
CA LYS A 385 4.09 -22.65 3.48
C LYS A 385 4.28 -21.47 2.53
N LEU A 386 5.15 -20.53 2.90
CA LEU A 386 5.46 -19.36 2.08
C LEU A 386 6.12 -19.73 0.75
N VAL A 387 7.06 -20.69 0.74
CA VAL A 387 7.67 -21.16 -0.50
C VAL A 387 6.65 -21.81 -1.42
N LYS A 388 5.81 -22.71 -0.90
CA LYS A 388 4.73 -23.31 -1.71
C LYS A 388 3.76 -22.27 -2.23
N LYS A 389 3.48 -21.24 -1.43
CA LYS A 389 2.65 -20.10 -1.82
C LYS A 389 3.26 -19.35 -3.01
N ILE A 390 4.57 -19.08 -3.01
CA ILE A 390 5.26 -18.42 -4.14
C ILE A 390 5.06 -19.18 -5.45
N PHE A 391 5.25 -20.51 -5.45
CA PHE A 391 5.06 -21.31 -6.66
C PHE A 391 3.58 -21.40 -7.08
N THR A 392 2.65 -21.44 -6.11
CA THR A 392 1.20 -21.39 -6.36
C THR A 392 0.78 -20.05 -6.99
N GLU A 393 1.28 -18.94 -6.46
CA GLU A 393 1.05 -17.58 -6.99
C GLU A 393 1.62 -17.44 -8.40
N TYR A 394 2.84 -17.94 -8.62
CA TYR A 394 3.43 -17.97 -9.96
C TYR A 394 2.58 -18.76 -10.95
N ASP A 395 2.05 -19.92 -10.55
CA ASP A 395 1.17 -20.73 -11.40
C ASP A 395 -0.17 -20.05 -11.69
N GLU A 396 -0.74 -19.32 -10.73
CA GLU A 396 -1.91 -18.47 -10.94
C GLU A 396 -1.60 -17.36 -11.96
N MET A 397 -0.50 -16.64 -11.79
CA MET A 397 -0.07 -15.57 -12.69
C MET A 397 0.21 -16.09 -14.10
N LYS A 398 0.91 -17.22 -14.24
CA LYS A 398 1.18 -17.88 -15.52
C LYS A 398 -0.09 -18.18 -16.32
N ARG A 399 -1.24 -18.42 -15.66
CA ARG A 399 -2.53 -18.66 -16.32
C ARG A 399 -3.25 -17.38 -16.74
N ASN A 400 -2.97 -16.27 -16.08
CA ASN A 400 -3.65 -14.99 -16.30
C ASN A 400 -2.90 -14.06 -17.26
N GLU A 401 -1.59 -14.29 -17.45
CA GLU A 401 -0.74 -13.50 -18.34
C GLU A 401 -0.75 -14.06 -19.77
N GLU A 402 -0.70 -13.17 -20.77
CA GLU A 402 -0.63 -13.55 -22.19
C GLU A 402 0.66 -14.34 -22.52
N LEU A 403 1.77 -13.94 -21.90
CA LEU A 403 3.07 -14.60 -22.02
C LEU A 403 3.47 -15.18 -20.67
N CYS A 404 4.01 -16.41 -20.67
CA CYS A 404 4.56 -17.02 -19.46
C CYS A 404 5.54 -16.05 -18.75
N PRO A 405 5.26 -15.63 -17.50
CA PRO A 405 6.07 -14.66 -16.79
C PRO A 405 7.39 -15.28 -16.31
N ILE A 406 8.33 -14.42 -15.90
CA ILE A 406 9.61 -14.83 -15.31
C ILE A 406 9.50 -14.81 -13.78
N LEU A 407 9.70 -15.95 -13.11
CA LEU A 407 9.92 -16.01 -11.67
C LEU A 407 11.37 -15.63 -11.36
N LEU A 408 11.59 -14.50 -10.68
CA LEU A 408 12.92 -14.02 -10.33
C LEU A 408 13.18 -14.19 -8.83
N PHE A 409 14.08 -15.11 -8.47
CA PHE A 409 14.70 -15.21 -7.15
C PHE A 409 15.92 -14.27 -7.09
N ASN A 410 15.71 -13.07 -6.59
CA ASN A 410 16.76 -12.08 -6.42
C ASN A 410 17.57 -12.38 -5.14
N GLU A 411 18.89 -12.24 -5.20
CA GLU A 411 19.80 -12.47 -4.06
C GLU A 411 19.56 -13.80 -3.34
N ALA A 412 19.47 -14.87 -4.14
CA ALA A 412 19.15 -16.22 -3.69
C ALA A 412 20.28 -16.90 -2.86
N ASP A 413 21.32 -16.15 -2.47
CA ASP A 413 22.42 -16.59 -1.60
C ASP A 413 21.90 -17.26 -0.31
N ALA A 414 20.79 -16.74 0.19
CA ALA A 414 20.11 -17.19 1.39
C ALA A 414 19.58 -18.64 1.33
N ILE A 415 19.19 -19.11 0.15
CA ILE A 415 18.49 -20.40 -0.04
C ILE A 415 19.30 -21.38 -0.87
N ILE A 416 20.18 -20.93 -1.75
CA ILE A 416 20.95 -21.80 -2.64
C ILE A 416 22.27 -22.26 -2.00
N GLY A 417 22.63 -21.70 -0.85
CA GLY A 417 23.84 -22.04 -0.09
C GLY A 417 23.89 -23.49 0.44
N LYS A 418 25.09 -23.97 0.78
CA LYS A 418 25.34 -25.31 1.34
C LYS A 418 24.47 -25.57 2.56
N ARG A 419 23.87 -26.76 2.61
CA ARG A 419 23.16 -27.26 3.78
C ARG A 419 24.03 -27.21 5.02
N LYS A 420 23.44 -26.74 6.11
CA LYS A 420 24.06 -26.83 7.44
C LYS A 420 23.89 -28.25 7.97
N SER A 421 24.85 -28.74 8.76
CA SER A 421 24.78 -30.07 9.38
C SER A 421 23.48 -30.23 10.17
N ALA A 422 22.77 -31.33 9.95
CA ALA A 422 21.52 -31.64 10.65
C ALA A 422 21.75 -31.62 12.17
N GLY A 423 20.84 -30.97 12.91
CA GLY A 423 20.96 -30.85 14.36
C GLY A 423 21.97 -29.79 14.85
N SER A 424 22.54 -28.97 13.97
CA SER A 424 23.39 -27.84 14.36
C SER A 424 22.60 -26.70 15.01
N SER A 425 21.33 -26.49 14.63
CA SER A 425 20.37 -25.59 15.25
C SER A 425 18.97 -25.78 14.65
N ASN A 426 17.91 -25.39 15.36
CA ASN A 426 16.54 -25.37 14.81
C ASN A 426 16.41 -24.46 13.57
N VAL A 427 17.26 -23.43 13.47
CA VAL A 427 17.36 -22.53 12.31
C VAL A 427 17.86 -23.29 11.08
N ALA A 428 18.92 -24.07 11.24
CA ALA A 428 19.53 -24.85 10.18
C ALA A 428 18.58 -25.91 9.61
N ASP A 429 17.84 -26.60 10.48
CA ASP A 429 16.89 -27.62 10.03
C ASP A 429 15.70 -27.00 9.27
N THR A 430 15.28 -25.80 9.68
CA THR A 430 14.24 -25.03 8.96
C THR A 430 14.73 -24.59 7.57
N GLU A 431 15.94 -24.01 7.48
CA GLU A 431 16.59 -23.64 6.21
C GLU A 431 16.71 -24.84 5.26
N ASN A 432 17.19 -25.98 5.76
CA ASN A 432 17.32 -27.21 4.96
C ASN A 432 15.95 -27.71 4.45
N ALA A 433 14.88 -27.57 5.24
CA ALA A 433 13.54 -27.98 4.82
C ALA A 433 12.98 -27.07 3.72
N ILE A 434 13.20 -25.76 3.80
CA ILE A 434 12.87 -24.79 2.75
C ILE A 434 13.59 -25.16 1.44
N GLN A 435 14.89 -25.46 1.54
CA GLN A 435 15.70 -25.87 0.38
C GLN A 435 15.13 -27.10 -0.31
N ASN A 436 14.70 -28.11 0.47
CA ASN A 436 14.08 -29.31 -0.09
C ASN A 436 12.78 -28.99 -0.84
N ILE A 437 11.92 -28.11 -0.28
CA ILE A 437 10.68 -27.71 -0.96
C ILE A 437 10.99 -27.01 -2.29
N ILE A 438 11.95 -26.08 -2.33
CA ILE A 438 12.32 -25.41 -3.59
C ILE A 438 12.83 -26.43 -4.62
N LEU A 439 13.63 -27.40 -4.20
CA LEU A 439 14.13 -28.47 -5.08
C LEU A 439 12.99 -29.34 -5.63
N GLU A 440 12.00 -29.68 -4.81
CA GLU A 440 10.79 -30.41 -5.22
C GLU A 440 9.95 -29.60 -6.24
N GLU A 441 9.77 -28.30 -6.00
CA GLU A 441 9.04 -27.43 -6.94
C GLU A 441 9.80 -27.28 -8.27
N MET A 442 11.13 -27.13 -8.22
CA MET A 442 11.99 -27.08 -9.41
C MET A 442 12.01 -28.38 -10.23
N GLU A 443 11.64 -29.53 -9.65
CA GLU A 443 11.57 -30.82 -10.37
C GLU A 443 10.46 -30.85 -11.42
N THR A 444 9.32 -30.26 -11.09
CA THR A 444 8.10 -30.29 -11.90
C THR A 444 7.78 -28.93 -12.52
N PHE A 445 8.64 -27.93 -12.29
CA PHE A 445 8.49 -26.58 -12.81
C PHE A 445 8.46 -26.56 -14.35
N ASP A 446 7.39 -26.00 -14.90
CA ASP A 446 7.12 -25.89 -16.32
C ASP A 446 7.23 -24.44 -16.84
N GLY A 447 7.65 -23.50 -15.98
CA GLY A 447 7.74 -22.07 -16.25
C GLY A 447 9.14 -21.56 -16.59
N ILE A 448 9.38 -20.27 -16.36
CA ILE A 448 10.69 -19.62 -16.51
C ILE A 448 11.15 -19.11 -15.14
N LEU A 449 12.27 -19.63 -14.63
CA LEU A 449 12.85 -19.28 -13.34
C LEU A 449 14.27 -18.72 -13.54
N PHE A 450 14.50 -17.52 -13.02
CA PHE A 450 15.81 -16.90 -12.90
C PHE A 450 16.19 -16.78 -11.42
N ALA A 451 17.41 -17.18 -11.08
CA ALA A 451 18.01 -16.92 -9.78
C ALA A 451 19.27 -16.06 -9.95
N THR A 452 19.49 -15.11 -9.04
CA THR A 452 20.73 -14.32 -8.98
C THR A 452 21.45 -14.57 -7.65
N THR A 453 22.77 -14.73 -7.69
CA THR A 453 23.59 -15.03 -6.51
C THR A 453 24.98 -14.41 -6.63
N ASN A 454 25.54 -13.96 -5.51
CA ASN A 454 26.93 -13.52 -5.42
C ASN A 454 27.86 -14.64 -4.90
N LEU A 455 27.30 -15.71 -4.30
CA LEU A 455 28.04 -16.73 -3.52
C LEU A 455 27.98 -18.15 -4.12
N VAL A 456 28.26 -18.31 -5.42
CA VAL A 456 28.15 -19.62 -6.08
C VAL A 456 29.09 -20.70 -5.52
N GLU A 457 30.27 -20.33 -5.00
CA GLU A 457 31.26 -21.28 -4.47
C GLU A 457 30.73 -22.06 -3.25
N ASN A 458 29.69 -21.53 -2.62
CA ASN A 458 29.00 -22.13 -1.50
C ASN A 458 27.63 -22.69 -1.88
N MET A 459 27.35 -22.93 -3.16
CA MET A 459 26.08 -23.52 -3.61
C MET A 459 25.98 -25.02 -3.30
N ASP A 460 24.79 -25.48 -2.95
CA ASP A 460 24.47 -26.90 -2.79
C ASP A 460 24.37 -27.61 -4.16
N ALA A 461 25.00 -28.78 -4.28
CA ALA A 461 25.09 -29.54 -5.53
C ALA A 461 23.73 -30.00 -6.10
N ALA A 462 22.69 -30.11 -5.27
CA ALA A 462 21.33 -30.43 -5.72
C ALA A 462 20.74 -29.27 -6.52
N PHE A 463 20.92 -28.02 -6.06
CA PHE A 463 20.50 -26.84 -6.82
C PHE A 463 21.28 -26.73 -8.12
N GLU A 464 22.59 -26.99 -8.09
CA GLU A 464 23.45 -26.93 -9.27
C GLU A 464 22.96 -27.85 -10.41
N ARG A 465 22.39 -29.01 -10.08
CA ARG A 465 21.83 -29.96 -11.07
C ARG A 465 20.48 -29.53 -11.64
N ARG A 466 19.73 -28.68 -10.93
CA ARG A 466 18.37 -28.24 -11.30
C ARG A 466 18.37 -26.99 -12.19
N PHE A 467 19.49 -26.27 -12.28
CA PHE A 467 19.65 -25.15 -13.20
C PHE A 467 20.16 -25.62 -14.58
N LEU A 468 19.37 -25.36 -15.62
CA LEU A 468 19.71 -25.68 -17.01
C LEU A 468 20.81 -24.76 -17.55
N PHE A 469 20.69 -23.45 -17.29
CA PHE A 469 21.70 -22.46 -17.68
C PHE A 469 22.42 -21.91 -16.46
N LYS A 470 23.76 -21.90 -16.52
CA LYS A 470 24.65 -21.37 -15.48
C LYS A 470 25.52 -20.29 -16.10
N VAL A 471 25.17 -19.02 -15.88
CA VAL A 471 25.86 -17.88 -16.46
C VAL A 471 26.74 -17.23 -15.39
N LYS A 472 28.06 -17.29 -15.63
CA LYS A 472 29.05 -16.68 -14.75
C LYS A 472 29.38 -15.27 -15.22
N PHE A 473 29.06 -14.28 -14.40
CA PHE A 473 29.43 -12.89 -14.56
C PHE A 473 30.79 -12.63 -13.93
N GLU A 474 31.76 -12.32 -14.76
CA GLU A 474 33.10 -11.96 -14.35
C GLU A 474 33.29 -10.45 -14.34
N GLN A 475 34.45 -10.00 -13.91
CA GLN A 475 34.82 -8.60 -14.05
C GLN A 475 34.80 -8.24 -15.55
N SER A 476 34.22 -7.08 -15.88
CA SER A 476 34.21 -6.61 -17.27
C SER A 476 35.63 -6.48 -17.81
N SER A 477 35.86 -6.90 -19.06
CA SER A 477 37.11 -6.65 -19.77
C SER A 477 37.44 -5.15 -19.80
N THR A 478 38.71 -4.79 -19.98
CA THR A 478 39.12 -3.38 -20.08
C THR A 478 38.36 -2.65 -21.19
N GLU A 479 38.13 -3.31 -22.32
CA GLU A 479 37.38 -2.76 -23.45
C GLU A 479 35.90 -2.50 -23.07
N ASN A 480 35.25 -3.45 -22.40
CA ASN A 480 33.86 -3.29 -21.95
C ASN A 480 33.76 -2.24 -20.84
N SER A 481 34.72 -2.21 -19.92
CA SER A 481 34.83 -1.20 -18.86
C SER A 481 34.92 0.21 -19.44
N ALA A 482 35.72 0.41 -20.50
CA ALA A 482 35.80 1.70 -21.19
C ALA A 482 34.46 2.09 -21.84
N LYS A 483 33.74 1.14 -22.44
CA LYS A 483 32.40 1.38 -23.00
C LYS A 483 31.38 1.75 -21.91
N ILE A 484 31.42 1.07 -20.76
CA ILE A 484 30.55 1.38 -19.61
C ILE A 484 30.83 2.78 -19.09
N TRP A 485 32.11 3.16 -18.94
CA TRP A 485 32.50 4.50 -18.54
C TRP A 485 31.96 5.58 -19.47
N GLN A 486 32.11 5.37 -20.78
CA GLN A 486 31.62 6.31 -21.79
C GLN A 486 30.09 6.42 -21.78
N GLU A 487 29.38 5.32 -21.56
CA GLU A 487 27.91 5.32 -21.46
C GLU A 487 27.42 6.08 -20.21
N LYS A 488 28.08 5.88 -19.06
CA LYS A 488 27.69 6.50 -17.78
C LYS A 488 28.13 7.95 -17.64
N LEU A 489 29.28 8.30 -18.22
CA LEU A 489 29.87 9.63 -18.18
C LEU A 489 30.17 10.07 -19.62
N PRO A 490 29.17 10.61 -20.35
CA PRO A 490 29.33 11.06 -21.74
C PRO A 490 30.38 12.15 -21.92
N ILE A 491 30.76 12.84 -20.84
CA ILE A 491 31.82 13.85 -20.83
C ILE A 491 33.21 13.25 -21.10
N LEU A 492 33.42 11.96 -20.80
CA LEU A 492 34.70 11.31 -21.02
C LEU A 492 34.94 11.04 -22.51
N SER A 493 36.09 11.45 -23.01
CA SER A 493 36.57 11.02 -24.32
C SER A 493 36.90 9.52 -24.32
N LYS A 494 36.90 8.90 -25.50
CA LYS A 494 37.27 7.47 -25.64
C LYS A 494 38.62 7.13 -25.00
N LYS A 495 39.59 8.04 -25.10
CA LYS A 495 40.92 7.86 -24.53
C LYS A 495 40.89 7.93 -23.00
N GLU A 496 40.12 8.86 -22.43
CA GLU A 496 39.96 8.99 -20.98
C GLU A 496 39.21 7.79 -20.38
N SER A 497 38.14 7.32 -21.03
CA SER A 497 37.43 6.10 -20.61
C SER A 497 38.35 4.87 -20.61
N GLN A 498 39.24 4.76 -21.60
CA GLN A 498 40.25 3.69 -21.67
C GLN A 498 41.25 3.80 -20.51
N ILE A 499 41.74 5.01 -20.22
CA ILE A 499 42.66 5.25 -19.10
C ILE A 499 42.02 4.85 -17.77
N LEU A 500 40.75 5.23 -17.53
CA LEU A 500 40.05 4.85 -16.30
C LEU A 500 39.82 3.34 -16.22
N ALA A 501 39.48 2.69 -17.33
CA ALA A 501 39.29 1.24 -17.39
C ALA A 501 40.60 0.45 -17.11
N GLU A 502 41.75 0.97 -17.55
CA GLU A 502 43.06 0.37 -17.29
C GLU A 502 43.52 0.58 -15.85
N LYS A 503 43.30 1.78 -15.30
CA LYS A 503 43.71 2.15 -13.94
C LYS A 503 42.83 1.55 -12.85
N PHE A 504 41.51 1.52 -13.07
CA PHE A 504 40.54 1.15 -12.06
C PHE A 504 39.69 -0.04 -12.51
N LYS A 505 39.87 -1.18 -11.83
CA LYS A 505 39.03 -2.37 -12.01
C LYS A 505 37.76 -2.24 -11.17
N PHE A 506 36.79 -1.50 -11.71
CA PHE A 506 35.49 -1.30 -11.09
C PHE A 506 34.39 -2.14 -11.74
N SER A 507 33.44 -2.60 -10.92
CA SER A 507 32.19 -3.18 -11.39
C SER A 507 31.28 -2.08 -11.98
N GLY A 508 30.28 -2.46 -12.77
CA GLY A 508 29.30 -1.50 -13.29
C GLY A 508 28.54 -0.75 -12.19
N GLY A 509 28.32 -1.38 -11.03
CA GLY A 509 27.74 -0.73 -9.84
C GLY A 509 28.66 0.31 -9.21
N GLU A 510 29.95 0.03 -9.12
CA GLU A 510 30.95 0.99 -8.63
C GLU A 510 31.08 2.19 -9.59
N MET A 511 31.06 1.94 -10.91
CA MET A 511 31.05 3.02 -11.91
C MET A 511 29.77 3.87 -11.85
N GLU A 512 28.61 3.26 -11.54
CA GLU A 512 27.35 3.98 -11.32
C GLU A 512 27.43 4.91 -10.10
N ASN A 513 28.02 4.45 -9.00
CA ASN A 513 28.24 5.28 -7.82
C ASN A 513 29.10 6.50 -8.15
N ILE A 514 30.17 6.32 -8.93
CA ILE A 514 31.04 7.42 -9.35
C ILE A 514 30.29 8.39 -10.26
N ALA A 515 29.54 7.90 -11.24
CA ALA A 515 28.71 8.75 -12.10
C ALA A 515 27.68 9.57 -11.30
N ARG A 516 27.08 8.96 -10.27
CA ARG A 516 26.17 9.64 -9.34
C ARG A 516 26.89 10.72 -8.53
N LYS A 517 28.10 10.45 -8.01
CA LYS A 517 28.93 11.44 -7.31
C LYS A 517 29.27 12.62 -8.22
N CYS A 518 29.58 12.36 -9.49
CA CYS A 518 29.83 13.42 -10.48
C CYS A 518 28.60 14.33 -10.62
N ALA A 519 27.42 13.75 -10.90
CA ALA A 519 26.19 14.51 -11.05
C ALA A 519 25.83 15.33 -9.80
N MET A 520 26.04 14.78 -8.60
CA MET A 520 25.82 15.52 -7.35
C MET A 520 26.75 16.72 -7.21
N GLN A 521 28.03 16.58 -7.55
CA GLN A 521 29.00 17.68 -7.49
C GLN A 521 28.66 18.79 -8.50
N GLU A 522 28.25 18.43 -9.72
CA GLU A 522 27.82 19.40 -10.73
C GLU A 522 26.61 20.21 -10.24
N ILE A 523 25.62 19.57 -9.60
CA ILE A 523 24.45 20.25 -9.04
C ILE A 523 24.83 21.18 -7.88
N MET A 524 25.78 20.76 -7.03
CA MET A 524 26.17 21.52 -5.84
C MET A 524 27.09 22.71 -6.14
N GLN A 525 28.02 22.54 -7.09
CA GLN A 525 29.08 23.52 -7.36
C GLN A 525 28.83 24.32 -8.64
N GLY A 526 27.94 23.86 -9.52
CA GLY A 526 27.61 24.52 -10.78
C GLY A 526 28.65 24.38 -11.89
N ASP A 527 29.78 23.73 -11.62
CA ASP A 527 30.89 23.53 -12.55
C ASP A 527 30.87 22.13 -13.17
N ILE A 528 31.24 22.06 -14.45
CA ILE A 528 31.42 20.80 -15.17
C ILE A 528 32.73 20.15 -14.70
N LEU A 529 32.66 18.90 -14.23
CA LEU A 529 33.83 18.18 -13.73
C LEU A 529 34.83 17.88 -14.85
N ASN A 530 36.11 18.12 -14.60
CA ASN A 530 37.17 17.73 -15.52
C ASN A 530 37.64 16.28 -15.25
N PHE A 531 38.46 15.74 -16.14
CA PHE A 531 39.00 14.37 -16.01
C PHE A 531 39.74 14.13 -14.68
N THR A 532 40.46 15.13 -14.17
CA THR A 532 41.22 15.03 -12.91
C THR A 532 40.29 14.89 -11.70
N ASP A 533 39.16 15.60 -11.70
CA ASP A 533 38.15 15.50 -10.64
C ASP A 533 37.52 14.09 -10.62
N ILE A 534 37.15 13.58 -11.81
CA ILE A 534 36.60 12.23 -11.98
C ILE A 534 37.62 11.17 -11.56
N GLU A 535 38.88 11.31 -11.95
CA GLU A 535 39.96 10.42 -11.49
C GLU A 535 40.14 10.48 -9.95
N GLY A 536 39.98 11.65 -9.35
CA GLY A 536 39.97 11.83 -7.90
C GLY A 536 38.84 11.08 -7.21
N LEU A 537 37.62 11.13 -7.76
CA LEU A 537 36.48 10.36 -7.27
C LEU A 537 36.72 8.85 -7.37
N CYS A 538 37.29 8.40 -8.50
CA CYS A 538 37.67 7.00 -8.69
C CYS A 538 38.62 6.50 -7.59
N LYS A 539 39.66 7.27 -7.24
CA LYS A 539 40.62 6.90 -6.17
C LYS A 539 39.94 6.69 -4.81
N ASN A 540 38.86 7.42 -4.54
CA ASN A 540 38.14 7.39 -3.27
C ASN A 540 36.94 6.42 -3.25
N GLU A 541 36.68 5.66 -4.32
CA GLU A 541 35.53 4.75 -4.38
C GLU A 541 35.71 3.50 -3.51
N LYS A 542 36.92 2.93 -3.49
CA LYS A 542 37.26 1.77 -2.67
C LYS A 542 37.95 2.22 -1.39
N TRP A 543 37.57 1.59 -0.27
CA TRP A 543 38.20 1.82 1.04
C TRP A 543 39.71 1.50 1.07
N THR A 544 40.23 0.82 0.05
CA THR A 544 41.62 0.37 -0.01
C THR A 544 42.43 1.15 -1.01
N GLY A 545 43.22 2.12 -0.53
CA GLY A 545 44.36 2.61 -1.31
C GLY A 545 45.00 3.96 -0.96
N GLU A 546 45.27 4.30 0.31
CA GLU A 546 46.48 5.05 0.71
C GLU A 546 46.72 4.90 2.22
N GLU A 547 47.94 4.48 2.57
CA GLU A 547 48.54 4.27 3.89
C GLU A 547 47.63 4.24 5.13
N LYS A 548 47.60 3.09 5.82
CA LYS A 548 47.42 3.06 7.28
C LYS A 548 48.51 3.93 7.92
N ARG A 549 48.28 5.24 8.06
CA ARG A 549 48.96 6.04 9.07
C ARG A 549 48.60 5.39 10.40
N LYS A 550 49.57 4.67 10.96
CA LYS A 550 49.56 4.32 12.38
C LYS A 550 49.45 5.65 13.13
N ILE A 551 48.25 6.03 13.51
CA ILE A 551 48.05 7.02 14.55
C ILE A 551 48.29 6.24 15.84
N GLY A 552 49.55 6.19 16.25
CA GLY A 552 49.87 5.99 17.64
C GLY A 552 49.61 7.31 18.35
N PHE A 553 48.73 7.28 19.34
CA PHE A 553 49.01 7.74 20.70
C PHE A 553 48.07 7.00 21.65
#